data_AF-S4P574-F1
#
_entry.id   AF-S4P574-F1
#
_cell.length_a   1.000
_cell.length_b   1.000
_cell.length_c   1.000
_cell.angle_alpha   90.00
_cell.angle_beta   90.00
_cell.angle_gamma   90.00
#
_symmetry.space_group_name_H-M   'P 1'
#
loop_
_entity.id
_entity.type
_entity.pdbx_description
1 polymer ?
#
loop_
_entity_poly.entity_id
_entity_poly.type
_entity_poly.pdbx_seq_one_letter_code
_entity_poly.pdbx_strand_id
1 'polypeptide(L)'
;MNMMDAILGTFHYISEAVGIQWAPLNVPMSRRLQTLAATAWICLVLFGEAAAILLFIQLIYSQFWWLTLLYGIWMLNDLDVCHRGGRKIEWVRNWSWWNYYRDYFPIKLVKKQDLDPSRNYLFACFPHGVVCSGAFGAFATNALNFYKVFPGMTCNMITLGGHFRVPFFRDLVLALGSCASSQESLLHLLDKRKHTGKCVVLFVGGAAEALDSHPGEYKVILSRRKGFIRVAMKSGSPLVPVFSFGEPDVFRPPNNPQDSLLRKFQEKVRQLTGISPMFPIGRGVFQYSIGVVPLRSPVTTVVGEPMEIVKNMEPTDAEVDAVHAQFTQRLVALFEAEKSKYLKDHEKVQLVIT
;
A
#
# COMPACT_ATOMS: atom_id res chain seq x y z
N MET A 1 17.55 -28.25 40.75
CA MET A 1 17.01 -27.56 39.56
C MET A 1 15.50 -27.70 39.61
N ASN A 2 14.76 -26.59 39.62
CA ASN A 2 13.30 -26.65 39.75
C ASN A 2 12.70 -27.17 38.43
N MET A 3 11.60 -27.92 38.49
CA MET A 3 10.93 -28.51 37.31
C MET A 3 10.65 -27.48 36.20
N MET A 4 10.32 -26.25 36.58
CA MET A 4 10.10 -25.13 35.67
C MET A 4 11.39 -24.68 34.96
N ASP A 5 12.55 -24.73 35.61
CA ASP A 5 13.84 -24.41 34.99
C ASP A 5 14.23 -25.48 33.96
N ALA A 6 13.93 -26.75 34.24
CA ALA A 6 14.17 -27.86 33.31
C ALA A 6 13.24 -27.78 32.07
N ILE A 7 11.97 -27.42 32.27
CA ILE A 7 11.02 -27.20 31.18
C ILE A 7 11.44 -26.01 30.32
N LEU A 8 11.81 -24.88 30.94
CA LEU A 8 12.28 -23.69 30.23
C LEU A 8 13.58 -23.96 29.46
N GLY A 9 14.53 -24.68 30.07
CA GLY A 9 15.77 -25.09 29.41
C GLY A 9 15.53 -25.98 28.19
N THR A 10 14.64 -26.96 28.32
CA THR A 10 14.25 -27.85 27.20
C THR A 10 13.54 -27.07 26.10
N PHE A 11 12.64 -26.15 26.46
CA PHE A 11 11.94 -25.28 25.52
C PHE A 11 12.90 -24.37 24.74
N HIS A 12 13.87 -23.76 25.41
CA HIS A 12 14.88 -22.92 24.78
C HIS A 12 15.79 -23.72 23.84
N TYR A 13 16.25 -24.89 24.27
CA TYR A 13 17.06 -25.78 23.43
C TYR A 13 16.33 -26.19 22.15
N ILE A 14 15.07 -26.63 22.26
CA ILE A 14 14.24 -26.99 21.09
C ILE A 14 14.04 -25.77 20.18
N SER A 15 13.73 -24.61 20.77
CA SER A 15 13.53 -23.37 20.02
C SER A 15 14.78 -22.96 19.22
N GLU A 16 15.95 -23.04 19.83
CA GLU A 16 17.22 -22.75 19.16
C GLU A 16 17.54 -23.78 18.07
N ALA A 17 17.29 -25.07 18.33
CA ALA A 17 17.49 -26.14 17.35
C ALA A 17 16.64 -25.95 16.07
N VAL A 18 15.47 -25.34 16.18
CA VAL A 18 14.60 -24.99 15.03
C VAL A 18 14.78 -23.54 14.55
N GLY A 19 15.78 -22.81 15.07
CA GLY A 19 16.14 -21.46 14.62
C GLY A 19 15.20 -20.35 15.09
N ILE A 20 14.40 -20.55 16.14
CA ILE A 20 13.55 -19.50 16.73
C ILE A 20 14.39 -18.54 17.58
N GLN A 21 14.38 -17.27 17.18
CA GLN A 21 15.00 -16.17 17.91
C GLN A 21 13.93 -15.41 18.70
N TRP A 22 13.81 -15.70 19.99
CA TRP A 22 12.84 -15.06 20.87
C TRP A 22 13.14 -13.57 21.08
N ALA A 23 12.10 -12.75 21.17
CA ALA A 23 12.26 -11.34 21.51
C ALA A 23 12.72 -11.20 22.98
N PRO A 24 13.68 -10.32 23.29
CA PRO A 24 14.09 -10.07 24.66
C PRO A 24 12.92 -9.64 25.55
N LEU A 25 12.92 -10.06 26.82
CA LEU A 25 11.88 -9.67 27.78
C LEU A 25 11.95 -8.17 28.14
N ASN A 26 13.11 -7.54 28.00
CA ASN A 26 13.34 -6.13 28.31
C ASN A 26 13.06 -5.16 27.14
N VAL A 27 12.27 -5.58 26.13
CA VAL A 27 11.87 -4.68 25.03
C VAL A 27 11.02 -3.53 25.57
N PRO A 28 11.37 -2.25 25.30
CA PRO A 28 10.62 -1.08 25.77
C PRO A 28 9.16 -1.08 25.30
N MET A 29 8.27 -0.48 26.09
CA MET A 29 6.83 -0.45 25.78
C MET A 29 6.53 0.21 24.42
N SER A 30 7.28 1.27 24.06
CA SER A 30 7.15 1.91 22.74
C SER A 30 7.38 0.93 21.59
N ARG A 31 8.40 0.08 21.69
CA ARG A 31 8.70 -0.98 20.71
C ARG A 31 7.62 -2.06 20.69
N ARG A 32 7.00 -2.37 21.84
CA ARG A 32 5.87 -3.30 21.91
C ARG A 32 4.63 -2.74 21.20
N LEU A 33 4.31 -1.46 21.43
CA LEU A 33 3.19 -0.78 20.76
C LEU A 33 3.39 -0.65 19.26
N GLN A 34 4.61 -0.35 18.81
CA GLN A 34 4.96 -0.39 17.37
C GLN A 34 4.70 -1.79 16.77
N THR A 35 5.16 -2.85 17.45
CA THR A 35 4.93 -4.23 16.97
C THR A 35 3.44 -4.55 16.96
N LEU A 36 2.70 -4.16 17.99
CA LEU A 36 1.25 -4.36 18.05
C LEU A 36 0.53 -3.61 16.92
N ALA A 37 0.96 -2.39 16.59
CA ALA A 37 0.41 -1.61 15.48
C ALA A 37 0.66 -2.28 14.12
N ALA A 38 1.88 -2.75 13.87
CA ALA A 38 2.21 -3.50 12.65
C ALA A 38 1.45 -4.83 12.57
N THR A 39 1.31 -5.55 13.69
CA THR A 39 0.50 -6.79 13.78
C THR A 39 -0.97 -6.51 13.48
N ALA A 40 -1.57 -5.51 14.12
CA ALA A 40 -2.97 -5.17 13.89
C ALA A 40 -3.21 -4.76 12.43
N TRP A 41 -2.30 -4.00 11.84
CA TRP A 41 -2.36 -3.61 10.44
C TRP A 41 -2.28 -4.81 9.48
N ILE A 42 -1.29 -5.70 9.65
CA ILE A 42 -1.18 -6.86 8.74
C ILE A 42 -2.34 -7.84 8.93
N CYS A 43 -2.84 -8.01 10.16
CA CYS A 43 -4.04 -8.82 10.41
C CYS A 43 -5.27 -8.21 9.73
N LEU A 44 -5.41 -6.88 9.73
CA LEU A 44 -6.48 -6.19 9.00
C LEU A 44 -6.36 -6.42 7.50
N VAL A 45 -5.15 -6.34 6.93
CA VAL A 45 -4.92 -6.56 5.49
C VAL A 45 -5.22 -8.01 5.08
N LEU A 46 -4.79 -9.00 5.88
CA LEU A 46 -4.93 -10.41 5.52
C LEU A 46 -6.30 -11.00 5.86
N PHE A 47 -6.89 -10.59 6.98
CA PHE A 47 -8.08 -11.23 7.55
C PHE A 47 -9.24 -10.26 7.79
N GLY A 48 -9.04 -8.96 7.59
CA GLY A 48 -10.05 -7.94 7.90
C GLY A 48 -11.35 -8.12 7.12
N GLU A 49 -11.27 -8.42 5.83
CA GLU A 49 -12.46 -8.66 5.00
C GLU A 49 -13.23 -9.90 5.44
N ALA A 50 -12.53 -11.01 5.68
CA ALA A 50 -13.15 -12.25 6.14
C ALA A 50 -13.80 -12.06 7.52
N ALA A 51 -13.11 -11.41 8.45
CA ALA A 51 -13.64 -11.08 9.77
C ALA A 51 -14.88 -10.17 9.67
N ALA A 52 -14.86 -9.18 8.78
CA ALA A 52 -15.98 -8.28 8.55
C ALA A 52 -17.20 -9.00 7.95
N ILE A 53 -17.00 -9.92 6.99
CA ILE A 53 -18.07 -10.76 6.43
C ILE A 53 -18.67 -11.65 7.52
N LEU A 54 -17.84 -12.31 8.32
CA LEU A 54 -18.30 -13.16 9.42
C LEU A 54 -19.11 -12.36 10.45
N LEU A 55 -18.64 -11.17 10.83
CA LEU A 55 -19.38 -10.28 11.73
C LEU A 55 -20.74 -9.89 11.12
N PHE A 56 -20.77 -9.54 9.84
CA PHE A 56 -22.00 -9.19 9.14
C PHE A 56 -23.01 -10.33 9.16
N ILE A 57 -22.57 -11.55 8.84
CA ILE A 57 -23.40 -12.77 8.89
C ILE A 57 -23.89 -13.03 10.32
N GLN A 58 -23.02 -12.95 11.32
CA GLN A 58 -23.42 -13.14 12.73
C GLN A 58 -24.49 -12.13 13.18
N LEU A 59 -24.41 -10.87 12.74
CA LEU A 59 -25.41 -9.87 13.06
C LEU A 59 -26.78 -10.21 12.43
N ILE A 60 -26.81 -10.74 11.20
CA ILE A 60 -28.05 -11.21 10.54
C ILE A 60 -28.74 -12.30 11.36
N TYR A 61 -27.98 -13.24 11.94
CA TYR A 61 -28.52 -14.34 12.73
C TYR A 61 -28.72 -14.02 14.21
N SER A 62 -28.55 -12.75 14.61
CA SER A 62 -28.72 -12.30 15.99
C SER A 62 -30.02 -11.51 16.19
N GLN A 63 -30.32 -11.15 17.44
CA GLN A 63 -31.39 -10.19 17.77
C GLN A 63 -31.17 -8.79 17.14
N PHE A 64 -29.98 -8.51 16.62
CA PHE A 64 -29.61 -7.25 15.97
C PHE A 64 -29.76 -7.28 14.43
N TRP A 65 -30.44 -8.27 13.85
CA TRP A 65 -30.60 -8.42 12.39
C TRP A 65 -31.13 -7.16 11.70
N TRP A 66 -31.98 -6.39 12.37
CA TRP A 66 -32.55 -5.14 11.85
C TRP A 66 -31.49 -4.07 11.62
N LEU A 67 -30.41 -4.02 12.44
CA LEU A 67 -29.27 -3.13 12.19
C LEU A 67 -28.56 -3.52 10.89
N THR A 68 -28.42 -4.82 10.64
CA THR A 68 -27.82 -5.31 9.40
C THR A 68 -28.64 -4.95 8.17
N LEU A 69 -29.98 -5.04 8.27
CA LEU A 69 -30.87 -4.62 7.20
C LEU A 69 -30.74 -3.12 6.92
N LEU A 70 -30.78 -2.28 7.96
CA LEU A 70 -30.61 -0.82 7.83
C LEU A 70 -29.26 -0.46 7.21
N TYR A 71 -28.18 -1.07 7.70
CA TYR A 71 -26.84 -0.87 7.15
C TYR A 71 -26.75 -1.35 5.69
N GLY A 72 -27.34 -2.51 5.37
CA GLY A 72 -27.36 -3.05 4.01
C GLY A 72 -28.08 -2.13 3.03
N ILE A 73 -29.26 -1.62 3.39
CA ILE A 73 -29.99 -0.64 2.57
C ILE A 73 -29.16 0.63 2.35
N TRP A 74 -28.55 1.16 3.41
CA TRP A 74 -27.67 2.31 3.29
C TRP A 74 -26.46 2.03 2.38
N MET A 75 -25.83 0.86 2.53
CA MET A 75 -24.69 0.46 1.71
C MET A 75 -25.07 0.35 0.22
N LEU A 76 -26.25 -0.18 -0.10
CA LEU A 76 -26.75 -0.26 -1.47
C LEU A 76 -26.90 1.13 -2.12
N ASN A 77 -27.36 2.12 -1.35
CA ASN A 77 -27.47 3.50 -1.80
C ASN A 77 -26.12 4.24 -1.92
N ASP A 78 -25.05 3.68 -1.33
CA ASP A 78 -23.72 4.28 -1.22
C ASP A 78 -22.65 3.52 -2.03
N LEU A 79 -23.04 2.58 -2.90
CA LEU A 79 -22.11 1.73 -3.66
C LEU A 79 -21.11 2.55 -4.50
N ASP A 80 -21.59 3.59 -5.16
CA ASP A 80 -20.79 4.42 -6.08
C ASP A 80 -19.84 5.39 -5.37
N VAL A 81 -19.90 5.50 -4.05
CA VAL A 81 -19.12 6.52 -3.33
C VAL A 81 -17.62 6.37 -3.54
N CYS A 82 -17.14 5.13 -3.74
CA CYS A 82 -15.74 4.83 -4.03
C CYS A 82 -15.28 5.30 -5.42
N HIS A 83 -16.22 5.60 -6.32
CA HIS A 83 -15.99 6.20 -7.64
C HIS A 83 -16.17 7.73 -7.62
N ARG A 84 -16.71 8.29 -6.54
CA ARG A 84 -17.08 9.72 -6.42
C ARG A 84 -16.33 10.46 -5.31
N GLY A 85 -15.12 10.02 -4.97
CA GLY A 85 -14.22 10.68 -4.03
C GLY A 85 -14.14 10.09 -2.62
N GLY A 86 -14.92 9.05 -2.34
CA GLY A 86 -14.92 8.33 -1.07
C GLY A 86 -15.53 9.10 0.10
N ARG A 87 -15.38 8.58 1.33
CA ARG A 87 -15.86 9.22 2.57
C ARG A 87 -14.72 9.35 3.56
N LYS A 88 -13.77 10.23 3.26
CA LYS A 88 -12.60 10.47 4.11
C LYS A 88 -13.00 11.05 5.47
N ILE A 89 -12.51 10.46 6.55
CA ILE A 89 -12.74 10.92 7.92
C ILE A 89 -11.38 11.28 8.53
N GLU A 90 -11.13 12.58 8.75
CA GLU A 90 -9.85 13.05 9.28
C GLU A 90 -9.54 12.48 10.66
N TRP A 91 -10.55 12.25 11.50
CA TRP A 91 -10.33 11.61 12.81
C TRP A 91 -9.68 10.22 12.67
N VAL A 92 -10.14 9.40 11.71
CA VAL A 92 -9.56 8.07 11.43
C VAL A 92 -8.13 8.22 10.93
N ARG A 93 -7.85 9.14 10.00
CA ARG A 93 -6.49 9.39 9.49
C ARG A 93 -5.52 9.94 10.55
N ASN A 94 -6.04 10.56 11.60
CA ASN A 94 -5.27 11.15 12.72
C ASN A 94 -5.22 10.24 13.97
N TRP A 95 -5.67 8.99 13.90
CA TRP A 95 -5.49 8.08 15.04
C TRP A 95 -4.03 7.99 15.47
N SER A 96 -3.79 8.14 16.77
CA SER A 96 -2.45 8.05 17.36
C SER A 96 -1.76 6.71 17.06
N TRP A 97 -2.55 5.68 16.78
CA TRP A 97 -2.13 4.37 16.32
C TRP A 97 -1.18 4.42 15.11
N TRP A 98 -1.41 5.34 14.19
CA TRP A 98 -0.58 5.45 12.98
C TRP A 98 0.84 5.96 13.26
N ASN A 99 1.07 6.64 14.39
CA ASN A 99 2.43 7.00 14.80
C ASN A 99 3.25 5.76 15.16
N TYR A 100 2.65 4.81 15.88
CA TYR A 100 3.31 3.54 16.20
C TYR A 100 3.57 2.69 14.94
N TYR A 101 2.64 2.72 13.99
CA TYR A 101 2.82 2.08 12.69
C TYR A 101 4.00 2.70 11.92
N ARG A 102 4.03 4.04 11.80
CA ARG A 102 5.14 4.78 11.18
C ARG A 102 6.48 4.43 11.82
N ASP A 103 6.53 4.44 13.15
CA ASP A 103 7.78 4.22 13.91
C ASP A 103 8.21 2.74 13.93
N TYR A 104 7.33 1.81 13.53
CA TYR A 104 7.71 0.40 13.33
C TYR A 104 8.64 0.24 12.12
N PHE A 105 8.31 0.91 11.01
CA PHE A 105 9.01 0.90 9.72
C PHE A 105 9.87 2.15 9.46
N PRO A 106 10.21 2.94 10.48
CA PRO A 106 10.62 4.34 10.36
C PRO A 106 10.22 5.06 9.05
N ILE A 107 8.92 5.14 8.75
CA ILE A 107 8.44 5.65 7.45
C ILE A 107 8.80 7.13 7.29
N LYS A 108 9.26 7.52 6.11
CA LYS A 108 9.52 8.91 5.72
C LYS A 108 8.82 9.26 4.41
N LEU A 109 8.39 10.52 4.30
CA LEU A 109 7.82 11.09 3.09
C LEU A 109 8.62 12.33 2.70
N VAL A 110 9.22 12.30 1.51
CA VAL A 110 10.10 13.34 0.98
C VAL A 110 9.45 13.91 -0.27
N LYS A 111 9.25 15.22 -0.35
CA LYS A 111 8.86 15.90 -1.60
C LYS A 111 10.11 16.51 -2.25
N LYS A 112 10.20 16.40 -3.57
CA LYS A 112 11.26 17.04 -4.37
C LYS A 112 10.89 18.46 -4.80
N GLN A 113 9.61 18.75 -4.94
CA GLN A 113 9.10 20.04 -5.37
C GLN A 113 7.80 20.39 -4.64
N ASP A 114 7.55 21.68 -4.45
CA ASP A 114 6.24 22.17 -4.03
C ASP A 114 5.19 21.97 -5.11
N LEU A 115 3.98 21.64 -4.69
CA LEU A 115 2.84 21.45 -5.58
C LEU A 115 1.92 22.66 -5.49
N ASP A 116 1.37 23.06 -6.63
CA ASP A 116 0.40 24.13 -6.73
C ASP A 116 -0.98 23.60 -6.29
N PRO A 117 -1.54 24.11 -5.17
CA PRO A 117 -2.82 23.63 -4.63
C PRO A 117 -4.03 23.97 -5.52
N SER A 118 -3.86 24.79 -6.57
CA SER A 118 -4.91 25.00 -7.58
C SER A 118 -5.07 23.82 -8.55
N ARG A 119 -4.16 22.84 -8.50
CA ARG A 119 -4.06 21.75 -9.47
C ARG A 119 -4.30 20.38 -8.82
N ASN A 120 -4.72 19.43 -9.65
CA ASN A 120 -4.85 18.02 -9.29
C ASN A 120 -3.72 17.23 -9.95
N TYR A 121 -3.15 16.27 -9.24
CA TYR A 121 -1.97 15.50 -9.62
C TYR A 121 -2.27 14.01 -9.55
N LEU A 122 -1.79 13.27 -10.55
CA LEU A 122 -1.76 11.81 -10.52
C LEU A 122 -0.38 11.37 -10.06
N PHE A 123 -0.30 10.80 -8.86
CA PHE A 123 0.92 10.21 -8.33
C PHE A 123 0.99 8.75 -8.78
N ALA A 124 2.01 8.41 -9.56
CA ALA A 124 2.27 7.05 -9.99
C ALA A 124 3.34 6.43 -9.09
N CYS A 125 2.92 5.52 -8.21
CA CYS A 125 3.73 4.96 -7.14
C CYS A 125 4.35 3.60 -7.49
N PHE A 126 5.61 3.43 -7.08
CA PHE A 126 6.41 2.23 -7.26
C PHE A 126 7.38 2.01 -6.07
N PRO A 127 7.82 0.77 -5.80
CA PRO A 127 7.07 -0.44 -6.08
C PRO A 127 5.85 -0.55 -5.14
N HIS A 128 4.90 -1.41 -5.49
CA HIS A 128 3.78 -1.83 -4.65
C HIS A 128 4.28 -2.60 -3.41
N GLY A 129 5.38 -3.36 -3.58
CA GLY A 129 5.80 -4.32 -2.57
C GLY A 129 4.70 -5.34 -2.27
N VAL A 130 4.82 -6.06 -1.16
CA VAL A 130 3.80 -7.06 -0.78
C VAL A 130 2.45 -6.41 -0.47
N VAL A 131 2.47 -5.31 0.29
CA VAL A 131 1.26 -4.68 0.87
C VAL A 131 1.35 -3.15 0.99
N CYS A 132 2.22 -2.49 0.23
CA CYS A 132 2.34 -1.02 0.17
C CYS A 132 2.48 -0.31 1.52
N SER A 133 3.27 -0.85 2.46
CA SER A 133 3.39 -0.35 3.84
C SER A 133 3.82 1.12 3.90
N GLY A 134 4.83 1.53 3.12
CA GLY A 134 5.33 2.90 3.09
C GLY A 134 4.27 3.89 2.62
N ALA A 135 3.64 3.60 1.48
CA ALA A 135 2.61 4.47 0.92
C ALA A 135 1.33 4.50 1.74
N PHE A 136 0.95 3.40 2.39
CA PHE A 136 -0.16 3.41 3.34
C PHE A 136 0.12 4.42 4.45
N GLY A 137 1.31 4.33 5.07
CA GLY A 137 1.75 5.30 6.09
C GLY A 137 1.79 6.74 5.55
N ALA A 138 2.28 6.93 4.32
CA ALA A 138 2.49 8.24 3.73
C ALA A 138 1.23 8.95 3.22
N PHE A 139 0.27 8.20 2.67
CA PHE A 139 -0.84 8.76 1.90
C PHE A 139 -2.22 8.43 2.46
N ALA A 140 -2.40 7.26 3.08
CA ALA A 140 -3.68 6.87 3.69
C ALA A 140 -3.87 7.42 5.10
N THR A 141 -2.77 7.74 5.81
CA THR A 141 -2.81 8.29 7.17
C THR A 141 -2.20 9.69 7.25
N ASN A 142 -2.33 10.36 8.39
CA ASN A 142 -1.67 11.63 8.66
C ASN A 142 -0.41 11.48 9.55
N ALA A 143 0.11 10.26 9.76
CA ALA A 143 1.26 10.00 10.63
C ALA A 143 2.55 10.74 10.21
N LEU A 144 2.65 11.10 8.92
CA LEU A 144 3.76 11.88 8.36
C LEU A 144 3.44 13.36 8.17
N ASN A 145 2.36 13.85 8.79
CA ASN A 145 1.89 15.22 8.65
C ASN A 145 1.69 15.63 7.19
N PHE A 146 0.94 14.82 6.41
CA PHE A 146 0.74 15.02 4.97
C PHE A 146 0.44 16.49 4.60
N TYR A 147 -0.47 17.16 5.32
CA TYR A 147 -0.85 18.55 5.07
C TYR A 147 0.26 19.58 5.33
N LYS A 148 1.27 19.25 6.15
CA LYS A 148 2.46 20.09 6.31
C LYS A 148 3.44 19.87 5.16
N VAL A 149 3.57 18.62 4.69
CA VAL A 149 4.43 18.29 3.55
C VAL A 149 3.84 18.86 2.25
N PHE A 150 2.53 18.74 2.05
CA PHE A 150 1.80 19.24 0.88
C PHE A 150 0.69 20.21 1.30
N PRO A 151 1.02 21.47 1.64
CA PRO A 151 0.03 22.47 2.03
C PRO A 151 -1.03 22.68 0.96
N GLY A 152 -2.30 22.77 1.38
CA GLY A 152 -3.44 22.95 0.48
C GLY A 152 -3.82 21.70 -0.34
N MET A 153 -3.07 20.61 -0.23
CA MET A 153 -3.37 19.36 -0.93
C MET A 153 -4.18 18.39 -0.05
N THR A 154 -4.99 17.55 -0.68
CA THR A 154 -5.65 16.40 -0.09
C THR A 154 -5.28 15.13 -0.84
N CYS A 155 -5.17 14.01 -0.13
CA CYS A 155 -4.74 12.74 -0.71
C CYS A 155 -5.89 11.74 -0.82
N ASN A 156 -5.96 11.04 -1.95
CA ASN A 156 -6.85 9.91 -2.16
C ASN A 156 -6.03 8.71 -2.66
N MET A 157 -5.95 7.64 -1.87
CA MET A 157 -5.23 6.42 -2.23
C MET A 157 -6.12 5.51 -3.07
N ILE A 158 -5.59 4.96 -4.16
CA ILE A 158 -6.37 4.15 -5.09
C ILE A 158 -6.11 2.67 -4.84
N THR A 159 -7.18 1.91 -4.63
CA THR A 159 -7.12 0.49 -4.27
C THR A 159 -8.18 -0.33 -4.99
N LEU A 160 -8.11 -1.66 -4.86
CA LEU A 160 -8.99 -2.61 -5.52
C LEU A 160 -10.47 -2.31 -5.22
N GLY A 161 -11.29 -2.24 -6.27
CA GLY A 161 -12.73 -1.96 -6.16
C GLY A 161 -13.50 -2.96 -5.29
N GLY A 162 -13.01 -4.21 -5.19
CA GLY A 162 -13.60 -5.28 -4.37
C GLY A 162 -13.74 -4.92 -2.89
N HIS A 163 -12.75 -4.19 -2.33
CA HIS A 163 -12.76 -3.76 -0.93
C HIS A 163 -14.02 -2.96 -0.55
N PHE A 164 -14.58 -2.21 -1.50
CA PHE A 164 -15.73 -1.35 -1.27
C PHE A 164 -17.08 -2.09 -1.25
N ARG A 165 -17.07 -3.41 -1.54
CA ARG A 165 -18.25 -4.28 -1.47
C ARG A 165 -18.34 -5.07 -0.16
N VAL A 166 -17.29 -5.04 0.66
CA VAL A 166 -17.25 -5.79 1.92
C VAL A 166 -17.82 -4.92 3.05
N PRO A 167 -18.92 -5.33 3.72
CA PRO A 167 -19.51 -4.60 4.84
C PRO A 167 -18.47 -4.26 5.91
N PHE A 168 -18.58 -3.11 6.56
CA PHE A 168 -17.67 -2.57 7.59
C PHE A 168 -16.23 -2.30 7.14
N PHE A 169 -15.59 -3.23 6.43
CA PHE A 169 -14.26 -3.05 5.85
C PHE A 169 -14.25 -1.88 4.86
N ARG A 170 -15.28 -1.78 4.00
CA ARG A 170 -15.45 -0.66 3.08
C ARG A 170 -15.42 0.68 3.80
N ASP A 171 -16.03 0.79 4.98
CA ASP A 171 -16.16 2.05 5.71
C ASP A 171 -14.83 2.50 6.28
N LEU A 172 -14.01 1.55 6.76
CA LEU A 172 -12.65 1.86 7.21
C LEU A 172 -11.78 2.33 6.03
N VAL A 173 -11.84 1.62 4.90
CA VAL A 173 -11.06 1.95 3.69
C VAL A 173 -11.48 3.33 3.12
N LEU A 174 -12.78 3.62 3.11
CA LEU A 174 -13.33 4.92 2.72
C LEU A 174 -12.93 6.02 3.71
N ALA A 175 -12.97 5.75 5.02
CA ALA A 175 -12.58 6.69 6.08
C ALA A 175 -11.10 7.09 6.00
N LEU A 176 -10.23 6.17 5.58
CA LEU A 176 -8.82 6.46 5.28
C LEU A 176 -8.64 7.32 4.01
N GLY A 177 -9.71 7.56 3.25
CA GLY A 177 -9.72 8.38 2.04
C GLY A 177 -9.42 7.61 0.76
N SER A 178 -9.57 6.28 0.78
CA SER A 178 -9.31 5.47 -0.40
C SER A 178 -10.45 5.51 -1.40
N CYS A 179 -10.14 5.30 -2.67
CA CYS A 179 -11.10 5.22 -3.78
C CYS A 179 -10.77 4.03 -4.69
N ALA A 180 -11.75 3.63 -5.52
CA ALA A 180 -11.61 2.47 -6.38
C ALA A 180 -10.65 2.71 -7.56
N SER A 181 -9.91 1.67 -7.95
CA SER A 181 -8.98 1.66 -9.08
C SER A 181 -9.66 1.57 -10.45
N SER A 182 -10.70 2.38 -10.68
CA SER A 182 -11.37 2.49 -11.97
C SER A 182 -11.02 3.81 -12.66
N GLN A 183 -11.05 3.81 -14.01
CA GLN A 183 -10.86 5.03 -14.79
C GLN A 183 -11.87 6.11 -14.41
N GLU A 184 -13.12 5.72 -14.15
CA GLU A 184 -14.17 6.65 -13.69
C GLU A 184 -13.77 7.37 -12.39
N SER A 185 -13.30 6.62 -11.38
CA SER A 185 -12.89 7.20 -10.10
C SER A 185 -11.72 8.16 -10.26
N LEU A 186 -10.71 7.76 -11.03
CA LEU A 186 -9.53 8.58 -11.31
C LEU A 186 -9.92 9.88 -12.04
N LEU A 187 -10.73 9.80 -13.10
CA LEU A 187 -11.18 10.98 -13.84
C LEU A 187 -12.09 11.88 -12.99
N HIS A 188 -12.91 11.30 -12.13
CA HIS A 188 -13.72 12.07 -11.18
C HIS A 188 -12.82 12.88 -10.24
N LEU A 189 -11.84 12.25 -9.60
CA LEU A 189 -10.93 12.91 -8.65
C LEU A 189 -10.03 13.95 -9.32
N LEU A 190 -9.69 13.75 -10.59
CA LEU A 190 -8.82 14.65 -11.35
C LEU A 190 -9.58 15.75 -12.11
N ASP A 191 -10.92 15.77 -12.07
CA ASP A 191 -11.72 16.80 -12.74
C ASP A 191 -11.56 18.16 -12.03
N LYS A 192 -10.78 19.06 -12.65
CA LYS A 192 -10.50 20.42 -12.16
C LYS A 192 -11.74 21.30 -11.98
N ARG A 193 -12.88 20.94 -12.59
CA ARG A 193 -14.15 21.65 -12.39
C ARG A 193 -14.84 21.28 -11.08
N LYS A 194 -14.48 20.13 -10.50
CA LYS A 194 -15.09 19.59 -9.27
C LYS A 194 -14.15 19.67 -8.08
N HIS A 195 -12.85 19.50 -8.33
CA HIS A 195 -11.85 19.39 -7.27
C HIS A 195 -10.62 20.23 -7.61
N THR A 196 -9.97 20.73 -6.56
CA THR A 196 -8.63 21.34 -6.62
C THR A 196 -7.78 20.73 -5.50
N GLY A 197 -6.46 20.83 -5.63
CA GLY A 197 -5.52 20.35 -4.62
C GLY A 197 -5.59 18.84 -4.38
N LYS A 198 -5.91 18.03 -5.38
CA LYS A 198 -5.95 16.56 -5.22
C LYS A 198 -4.62 15.90 -5.55
N CYS A 199 -4.11 15.07 -4.66
CA CYS A 199 -3.09 14.05 -4.93
C CYS A 199 -3.78 12.69 -5.04
N VAL A 200 -3.92 12.18 -6.27
CA VAL A 200 -4.51 10.87 -6.54
C VAL A 200 -3.39 9.85 -6.64
N VAL A 201 -3.31 8.91 -5.70
CA VAL A 201 -2.16 8.03 -5.51
C VAL A 201 -2.46 6.64 -6.06
N LEU A 202 -1.85 6.31 -7.19
CA LEU A 202 -2.07 5.06 -7.93
C LEU A 202 -0.82 4.20 -7.97
N PHE A 203 -0.95 2.95 -7.55
CA PHE A 203 0.05 1.91 -7.78
C PHE A 203 -0.10 1.30 -9.17
N VAL A 204 0.82 1.63 -10.07
CA VAL A 204 0.70 1.29 -11.49
C VAL A 204 0.88 -0.21 -11.74
N GLY A 205 1.84 -0.84 -11.07
CA GLY A 205 2.05 -2.29 -11.16
C GLY A 205 0.90 -3.09 -10.54
N GLY A 206 0.26 -2.52 -9.51
CA GLY A 206 -0.85 -3.12 -8.77
C GLY A 206 -0.50 -4.44 -8.11
N ALA A 207 -1.50 -5.29 -7.89
CA ALA A 207 -1.31 -6.62 -7.28
C ALA A 207 -0.30 -7.49 -8.04
N ALA A 208 -0.14 -7.28 -9.35
CA ALA A 208 0.81 -8.01 -10.17
C ALA A 208 2.27 -7.78 -9.76
N GLU A 209 2.60 -6.59 -9.28
CA GLU A 209 3.96 -6.25 -8.88
C GLU A 209 4.30 -6.80 -7.50
N ALA A 210 3.30 -6.96 -6.64
CA ALA A 210 3.48 -7.61 -5.33
C ALA A 210 4.11 -9.01 -5.47
N LEU A 211 3.69 -9.73 -6.50
CA LEU A 211 4.17 -11.06 -6.85
C LEU A 211 5.68 -11.10 -7.19
N ASP A 212 6.28 -9.98 -7.57
CA ASP A 212 7.71 -9.82 -7.88
C ASP A 212 8.49 -9.13 -6.73
N SER A 213 7.85 -8.89 -5.58
CA SER A 213 8.46 -8.19 -4.44
C SER A 213 9.38 -9.10 -3.64
N HIS A 214 10.69 -9.00 -3.87
CA HIS A 214 11.73 -9.70 -3.12
C HIS A 214 12.71 -8.73 -2.46
N PRO A 215 13.24 -9.04 -1.26
CA PRO A 215 14.21 -8.19 -0.58
C PRO A 215 15.42 -7.84 -1.46
N GLY A 216 15.84 -6.58 -1.43
CA GLY A 216 16.96 -6.08 -2.23
C GLY A 216 16.68 -5.95 -3.74
N GLU A 217 15.53 -6.41 -4.23
CA GLU A 217 15.17 -6.34 -5.64
C GLU A 217 14.19 -5.19 -5.90
N TYR A 218 14.50 -4.35 -6.89
CA TYR A 218 13.64 -3.26 -7.34
C TYR A 218 13.10 -3.57 -8.73
N LYS A 219 12.11 -4.45 -8.77
CA LYS A 219 11.41 -4.82 -9.99
C LYS A 219 10.01 -4.19 -10.02
N VAL A 220 9.72 -3.44 -11.08
CA VAL A 220 8.45 -2.75 -11.28
C VAL A 220 7.77 -3.19 -12.57
N ILE A 221 6.45 -3.24 -12.58
CA ILE A 221 5.63 -3.54 -13.75
C ILE A 221 5.11 -2.22 -14.33
N LEU A 222 5.73 -1.76 -15.41
CA LEU A 222 5.44 -0.48 -16.05
C LEU A 222 5.41 -0.55 -17.58
N SER A 223 6.24 -1.38 -18.22
CA SER A 223 6.43 -1.38 -19.69
C SER A 223 5.12 -1.52 -20.47
N ARG A 224 4.22 -2.35 -19.95
CA ARG A 224 2.89 -2.64 -20.53
C ARG A 224 1.74 -1.88 -19.87
N ARG A 225 2.00 -1.12 -18.81
CA ARG A 225 0.97 -0.40 -18.03
C ARG A 225 0.80 1.01 -18.58
N LYS A 226 -0.05 1.20 -19.59
CA LYS A 226 -0.27 2.51 -20.23
C LYS A 226 -1.56 3.22 -19.80
N GLY A 227 -2.42 2.55 -19.03
CA GLY A 227 -3.74 3.08 -18.64
C GLY A 227 -3.66 4.38 -17.82
N PHE A 228 -2.68 4.49 -16.92
CA PHE A 228 -2.50 5.69 -16.09
C PHE A 228 -2.07 6.91 -16.91
N ILE A 229 -1.29 6.71 -17.98
CA ILE A 229 -0.94 7.75 -18.95
C ILE A 229 -2.20 8.26 -19.66
N ARG A 230 -3.05 7.35 -20.15
CA ARG A 230 -4.33 7.73 -20.77
C ARG A 230 -5.22 8.54 -19.82
N VAL A 231 -5.26 8.19 -18.54
CA VAL A 231 -6.00 8.95 -17.50
C VAL A 231 -5.40 10.35 -17.31
N ALA A 232 -4.07 10.45 -17.20
CA ALA A 232 -3.39 11.73 -17.07
C ALA A 232 -3.68 12.64 -18.27
N MET A 233 -3.58 12.11 -19.51
CA MET A 233 -3.88 12.84 -20.74
C MET A 233 -5.35 13.28 -20.82
N LYS A 234 -6.31 12.40 -20.50
CA LYS A 234 -7.73 12.76 -20.50
C LYS A 234 -8.07 13.85 -19.48
N SER A 235 -7.43 13.83 -18.32
CA SER A 235 -7.66 14.85 -17.27
C SER A 235 -6.85 16.14 -17.48
N GLY A 236 -5.71 16.07 -18.20
CA GLY A 236 -4.73 17.16 -18.25
C GLY A 236 -4.09 17.44 -16.88
N SER A 237 -4.00 16.40 -16.04
CA SER A 237 -3.39 16.49 -14.71
C SER A 237 -1.92 16.10 -14.79
N PRO A 238 -1.01 16.84 -14.14
CA PRO A 238 0.39 16.45 -14.10
C PRO A 238 0.58 15.07 -13.49
N LEU A 239 1.53 14.36 -14.06
CA LEU A 239 1.90 13.01 -13.64
C LEU A 239 3.17 13.08 -12.81
N VAL A 240 3.14 12.53 -11.59
CA VAL A 240 4.23 12.63 -10.63
C VAL A 240 4.82 11.24 -10.37
N PRO A 241 6.10 10.98 -10.69
CA PRO A 241 6.74 9.74 -10.29
C PRO A 241 6.94 9.72 -8.78
N VAL A 242 6.53 8.62 -8.14
CA VAL A 242 6.70 8.42 -6.70
C VAL A 242 7.37 7.08 -6.46
N PHE A 243 8.43 7.06 -5.66
CA PHE A 243 9.24 5.87 -5.42
C PHE A 243 9.40 5.58 -3.92
N SER A 244 9.14 4.35 -3.47
CA SER A 244 9.27 3.90 -2.08
C SER A 244 10.48 2.97 -1.92
N PHE A 245 11.57 3.51 -1.37
CA PHE A 245 12.78 2.76 -1.05
C PHE A 245 12.62 1.98 0.25
N GLY A 246 13.09 0.73 0.29
CA GLY A 246 12.98 -0.20 1.43
C GLY A 246 11.67 -0.99 1.48
N GLU A 247 10.72 -0.70 0.59
CA GLU A 247 9.42 -1.38 0.52
C GLU A 247 9.53 -2.90 0.30
N PRO A 248 10.40 -3.42 -0.61
CA PRO A 248 10.53 -4.87 -0.81
C PRO A 248 11.11 -5.60 0.41
N ASP A 249 11.81 -4.90 1.30
CA ASP A 249 12.53 -5.49 2.44
C ASP A 249 11.65 -5.76 3.67
N VAL A 250 10.37 -5.34 3.62
CA VAL A 250 9.44 -5.52 4.74
C VAL A 250 8.92 -6.96 4.86
N PHE A 251 9.10 -7.80 3.85
CA PHE A 251 8.77 -9.22 3.85
C PHE A 251 9.78 -10.03 3.03
N ARG A 252 9.84 -11.34 3.28
CA ARG A 252 10.70 -12.32 2.60
C ARG A 252 9.87 -13.45 1.99
N PRO A 253 8.97 -13.19 1.02
CA PRO A 253 8.13 -14.23 0.46
C PRO A 253 8.97 -15.36 -0.16
N PRO A 254 8.43 -16.58 -0.30
CA PRO A 254 9.13 -17.67 -0.97
C PRO A 254 9.50 -17.30 -2.40
N ASN A 255 10.66 -17.76 -2.87
CA ASN A 255 11.05 -17.64 -4.26
C ASN A 255 9.97 -18.24 -5.17
N ASN A 256 9.55 -17.47 -6.16
CA ASN A 256 8.51 -17.84 -7.13
C ASN A 256 8.94 -17.48 -8.57
N PRO A 257 9.95 -18.18 -9.13
CA PRO A 257 10.37 -18.03 -10.53
C PRO A 257 9.18 -18.12 -11.50
N GLN A 258 9.28 -17.45 -12.65
CA GLN A 258 8.16 -17.29 -13.59
C GLN A 258 7.60 -18.64 -14.10
N ASP A 259 8.45 -19.65 -14.20
CA ASP A 259 8.16 -21.01 -14.65
C ASP A 259 7.65 -21.95 -13.54
N SER A 260 7.74 -21.54 -12.27
CA SER A 260 7.37 -22.35 -11.11
C SER A 260 5.87 -22.63 -11.01
N LEU A 261 5.51 -23.76 -10.39
CA LEU A 261 4.11 -24.10 -10.09
C LEU A 261 3.47 -23.09 -9.15
N LEU A 262 4.22 -22.59 -8.16
CA LEU A 262 3.77 -21.55 -7.24
C LEU A 262 3.37 -20.29 -7.99
N ARG A 263 4.23 -19.78 -8.88
CA ARG A 263 3.92 -18.62 -9.71
C ARG A 263 2.66 -18.83 -10.54
N LYS A 264 2.54 -19.97 -11.23
CA LYS A 264 1.37 -20.28 -12.07
C LYS A 264 0.08 -20.29 -11.26
N PHE A 265 0.09 -20.85 -10.06
CA PHE A 265 -1.04 -20.80 -9.14
C PHE A 265 -1.37 -19.36 -8.71
N GLN A 266 -0.36 -18.60 -8.27
CA GLN A 266 -0.53 -17.22 -7.82
C GLN A 266 -1.12 -16.33 -8.92
N GLU A 267 -0.62 -16.47 -10.14
CA GLU A 267 -1.10 -15.77 -11.32
C GLU A 267 -2.55 -16.13 -11.65
N LYS A 268 -2.91 -17.43 -11.60
CA LYS A 268 -4.28 -17.87 -11.84
C LYS A 268 -5.25 -17.26 -10.82
N VAL A 269 -4.92 -17.27 -9.53
CA VAL A 269 -5.76 -16.65 -8.49
C VAL A 269 -5.89 -15.15 -8.74
N ARG A 270 -4.77 -14.45 -9.00
CA ARG A 270 -4.77 -13.01 -9.28
C ARG A 270 -5.64 -12.64 -10.48
N GLN A 271 -5.58 -13.42 -11.56
CA GLN A 271 -6.40 -13.17 -12.75
C GLN A 271 -7.90 -13.36 -12.48
N LEU A 272 -8.26 -14.29 -11.58
CA LEU A 272 -9.65 -14.57 -11.22
C LEU A 272 -10.22 -13.55 -10.21
N THR A 273 -9.43 -13.14 -9.22
CA THR A 273 -9.93 -12.36 -8.06
C THR A 273 -9.42 -10.92 -8.01
N GLY A 274 -8.35 -10.60 -8.75
CA GLY A 274 -7.60 -9.36 -8.63
C GLY A 274 -6.63 -9.31 -7.43
N ILE A 275 -6.63 -10.34 -6.57
CA ILE A 275 -5.79 -10.44 -5.37
C ILE A 275 -4.60 -11.36 -5.65
N SER A 276 -3.40 -10.92 -5.27
CA SER A 276 -2.19 -11.75 -5.39
C SER A 276 -1.99 -12.57 -4.11
N PRO A 277 -2.16 -13.91 -4.14
CA PRO A 277 -1.98 -14.73 -2.95
C PRO A 277 -0.50 -14.92 -2.67
N MET A 278 0.06 -13.98 -1.93
CA MET A 278 1.43 -14.05 -1.44
C MET A 278 1.45 -14.49 0.01
N PHE A 279 2.48 -15.26 0.37
CA PHE A 279 2.76 -15.61 1.76
C PHE A 279 3.75 -14.60 2.32
N PRO A 280 3.28 -13.60 3.10
CA PRO A 280 4.15 -12.56 3.65
C PRO A 280 4.96 -13.14 4.81
N ILE A 281 6.16 -13.67 4.54
CA ILE A 281 7.04 -14.17 5.59
C ILE A 281 7.81 -13.00 6.18
N GLY A 282 7.44 -12.61 7.39
CA GLY A 282 8.15 -11.64 8.20
C GLY A 282 8.68 -12.27 9.48
N ARG A 283 8.23 -11.75 10.62
CA ARG A 283 8.55 -12.21 11.98
C ARG A 283 7.30 -12.54 12.78
N GLY A 284 7.48 -13.13 13.95
CA GLY A 284 6.42 -13.34 14.93
C GLY A 284 6.13 -12.09 15.77
N VAL A 285 5.03 -12.13 16.52
CA VAL A 285 4.73 -11.10 17.53
C VAL A 285 5.78 -11.13 18.65
N PHE A 286 6.12 -12.33 19.12
CA PHE A 286 7.02 -12.56 20.26
C PHE A 286 8.41 -13.13 19.90
N GLN A 287 8.67 -13.39 18.62
CA GLN A 287 9.97 -13.85 18.11
C GLN A 287 10.29 -13.24 16.74
N TYR A 288 11.54 -13.35 16.28
CA TYR A 288 12.07 -12.66 15.11
C TYR A 288 12.27 -13.53 13.86
N SER A 289 12.08 -14.84 13.95
CA SER A 289 12.42 -15.79 12.88
C SER A 289 11.35 -15.93 11.80
N ILE A 290 10.07 -16.08 12.17
CA ILE A 290 9.01 -16.43 11.20
C ILE A 290 7.62 -15.94 11.63
N GLY A 291 6.80 -15.48 10.70
CA GLY A 291 5.40 -15.13 10.97
C GLY A 291 4.87 -14.17 9.94
N VAL A 292 3.67 -13.64 10.18
CA VAL A 292 3.02 -12.69 9.26
C VAL A 292 3.32 -11.24 9.60
N VAL A 293 3.96 -10.93 10.73
CA VAL A 293 4.26 -9.54 11.10
C VAL A 293 5.41 -9.04 10.23
N PRO A 294 5.27 -7.90 9.54
CA PRO A 294 6.34 -7.36 8.69
C PRO A 294 7.68 -7.26 9.40
N LEU A 295 8.79 -7.34 8.67
CA LEU A 295 10.11 -7.05 9.19
C LEU A 295 10.23 -5.56 9.49
N ARG A 296 11.05 -5.23 10.49
CA ARG A 296 11.36 -3.84 10.83
C ARG A 296 12.42 -3.30 9.88
N SER A 297 11.98 -2.80 8.73
CA SER A 297 12.84 -2.14 7.73
C SER A 297 12.42 -0.68 7.55
N PRO A 298 13.37 0.28 7.44
CA PRO A 298 13.08 1.66 7.06
C PRO A 298 12.42 1.75 5.69
N VAL A 299 11.35 2.53 5.54
CA VAL A 299 10.73 2.81 4.23
C VAL A 299 10.69 4.31 3.98
N THR A 300 11.24 4.77 2.85
CA THR A 300 11.21 6.19 2.46
C THR A 300 10.52 6.35 1.11
N THR A 301 9.38 7.05 1.12
CA THR A 301 8.63 7.40 -0.09
C THR A 301 9.05 8.79 -0.57
N VAL A 302 9.60 8.86 -1.77
CA VAL A 302 10.02 10.10 -2.43
C VAL A 302 9.02 10.46 -3.52
N VAL A 303 8.45 11.65 -3.43
CA VAL A 303 7.57 12.26 -4.44
C VAL A 303 8.41 13.15 -5.34
N GLY A 304 8.57 12.73 -6.60
CA GLY A 304 9.37 13.43 -7.60
C GLY A 304 8.73 14.71 -8.13
N GLU A 305 9.34 15.25 -9.18
CA GLU A 305 8.86 16.47 -9.85
C GLU A 305 7.68 16.17 -10.78
N PRO A 306 6.63 17.01 -10.81
CA PRO A 306 5.53 16.86 -11.73
C PRO A 306 5.97 16.92 -13.20
N MET A 307 5.45 15.99 -13.99
CA MET A 307 5.53 16.01 -15.45
C MET A 307 4.25 16.62 -16.00
N GLU A 308 4.39 17.70 -16.76
CA GLU A 308 3.27 18.38 -17.40
C GLU A 308 2.65 17.50 -18.48
N ILE A 309 1.31 17.51 -18.53
CA ILE A 309 0.53 16.68 -19.44
C ILE A 309 -0.40 17.56 -20.26
N VAL A 310 -0.27 17.47 -21.58
CA VAL A 310 -1.22 18.10 -22.51
C VAL A 310 -2.52 17.31 -22.49
N LYS A 311 -3.64 18.02 -22.29
CA LYS A 311 -4.95 17.38 -22.24
C LYS A 311 -5.34 16.89 -23.64
N ASN A 312 -5.59 15.59 -23.77
CA ASN A 312 -6.14 14.97 -24.97
C ASN A 312 -7.20 13.94 -24.54
N MET A 313 -8.44 14.10 -25.01
CA MET A 313 -9.56 13.23 -24.66
C MET A 313 -9.51 11.88 -25.39
N GLU A 314 -8.88 11.84 -26.56
CA GLU A 314 -8.77 10.68 -27.42
C GLU A 314 -7.31 10.50 -27.86
N PRO A 315 -6.38 10.24 -26.91
CA PRO A 315 -4.98 10.12 -27.23
C PRO A 315 -4.71 8.86 -28.06
N THR A 316 -3.97 9.05 -29.15
CA THR A 316 -3.47 7.95 -29.98
C THR A 316 -2.44 7.12 -29.22
N ASP A 317 -2.25 5.87 -29.62
CA ASP A 317 -1.27 4.99 -28.97
C ASP A 317 0.16 5.53 -29.08
N ALA A 318 0.50 6.19 -30.20
CA ALA A 318 1.81 6.82 -30.37
C ALA A 318 2.06 7.96 -29.37
N GLU A 319 1.05 8.81 -29.12
CA GLU A 319 1.17 9.87 -28.11
C GLU A 319 1.29 9.30 -26.70
N VAL A 320 0.49 8.27 -26.38
CA VAL A 320 0.55 7.57 -25.10
C VAL A 320 1.94 6.96 -24.88
N ASP A 321 2.52 6.37 -25.92
CA ASP A 321 3.84 5.74 -25.86
C ASP A 321 4.97 6.76 -25.68
N ALA A 322 4.88 7.91 -26.34
CA ALA A 322 5.82 9.00 -26.15
C ALA A 322 5.79 9.54 -24.71
N VAL A 323 4.59 9.79 -24.16
CA VAL A 323 4.43 10.26 -22.78
C VAL A 323 4.85 9.18 -21.77
N HIS A 324 4.55 7.90 -22.04
CA HIS A 324 4.98 6.77 -21.22
C HIS A 324 6.51 6.64 -21.18
N ALA A 325 7.18 6.77 -22.33
CA ALA A 325 8.64 6.75 -22.41
C ALA A 325 9.27 7.90 -21.62
N GLN A 326 8.72 9.12 -21.73
CA GLN A 326 9.18 10.27 -20.95
C GLN A 326 8.98 10.06 -19.44
N PHE A 327 7.82 9.54 -19.04
CA PHE A 327 7.55 9.21 -17.64
C PHE A 327 8.54 8.15 -17.12
N THR A 328 8.80 7.12 -17.92
CA THR A 328 9.73 6.04 -17.58
C THR A 328 11.14 6.57 -17.36
N GLN A 329 11.63 7.45 -18.24
CA GLN A 329 12.93 8.11 -18.06
C GLN A 329 12.99 8.91 -16.75
N ARG A 330 11.94 9.66 -16.41
CA ARG A 330 11.85 10.42 -15.15
C ARG A 330 11.82 9.51 -13.92
N LEU A 331 11.12 8.38 -13.99
CA LEU A 331 11.10 7.39 -12.91
C LEU A 331 12.49 6.79 -12.65
N VAL A 332 13.19 6.40 -13.72
CA VAL A 332 14.57 5.89 -13.64
C VAL A 332 15.50 6.96 -13.08
N ALA A 333 15.41 8.19 -13.56
CA ALA A 333 16.22 9.30 -13.05
C ALA A 333 15.97 9.56 -11.55
N LEU A 334 14.70 9.54 -11.11
CA LEU A 334 14.35 9.67 -9.68
C LEU A 334 14.96 8.53 -8.86
N PHE A 335 14.87 7.29 -9.35
CA PHE A 335 15.46 6.13 -8.67
C PHE A 335 16.98 6.28 -8.53
N GLU A 336 17.67 6.55 -9.63
CA GLU A 336 19.13 6.67 -9.66
C GLU A 336 19.65 7.84 -8.79
N ALA A 337 18.95 8.97 -8.79
CA ALA A 337 19.33 10.14 -7.99
C ALA A 337 19.15 9.96 -6.48
N GLU A 338 18.27 9.05 -6.05
CA GLU A 338 17.89 8.90 -4.65
C GLU A 338 18.37 7.59 -4.02
N LYS A 339 18.67 6.54 -4.81
CA LYS A 339 18.99 5.20 -4.30
C LYS A 339 20.16 5.17 -3.33
N SER A 340 21.19 5.99 -3.53
CA SER A 340 22.36 6.04 -2.67
C SER A 340 22.07 6.54 -1.24
N LYS A 341 20.96 7.26 -1.05
CA LYS A 341 20.57 7.80 0.27
C LYS A 341 19.84 6.80 1.14
N TYR A 342 19.18 5.82 0.52
CA TYR A 342 18.22 4.95 1.20
C TYR A 342 18.57 3.46 1.11
N LEU A 343 19.37 3.06 0.12
CA LEU A 343 19.74 1.67 -0.09
C LEU A 343 21.17 1.40 0.36
N LYS A 344 21.36 0.29 1.07
CA LYS A 344 22.68 -0.28 1.30
C LYS A 344 23.17 -0.94 0.01
N ASP A 345 24.47 -0.89 -0.24
CA ASP A 345 25.10 -1.47 -1.43
C ASP A 345 24.43 -1.00 -2.74
N HIS A 346 24.00 0.27 -2.79
CA HIS A 346 23.20 0.84 -3.88
C HIS A 346 23.83 0.69 -5.28
N GLU A 347 25.16 0.51 -5.35
CA GLU A 347 25.91 0.25 -6.59
C GLU A 347 25.51 -1.07 -7.24
N LYS A 348 25.11 -2.06 -6.44
CA LYS A 348 24.67 -3.39 -6.92
C LYS A 348 23.17 -3.42 -7.24
N VAL A 349 22.43 -2.39 -6.85
CA VAL A 349 20.98 -2.33 -7.01
C VAL A 349 20.62 -1.56 -8.27
N GLN A 350 19.80 -2.21 -9.12
CA GLN A 350 19.29 -1.65 -10.36
C GLN A 350 17.76 -1.71 -10.35
N LEU A 351 17.14 -0.70 -10.95
CA LEU A 351 15.70 -0.70 -11.21
C LEU A 351 15.41 -1.54 -12.46
N VAL A 352 14.68 -2.63 -12.29
CA VAL A 352 14.24 -3.51 -13.38
C VAL A 352 12.80 -3.17 -13.74
N ILE A 353 12.57 -2.80 -14.99
CA ILE A 353 11.25 -2.42 -15.51
C ILE A 353 10.71 -3.55 -16.39
N THR A 354 9.49 -4.02 -16.10
CA THR A 354 8.82 -5.15 -16.79
C THR A 354 7.41 -4.85 -17.28
#